data_AF-A0A2V8Q4T5-F1
#
_entry.id   AF-A0A2V8Q4T5-F1
#
_cell.length_a   1.000
_cell.length_b   1.000
_cell.length_c   1.000
_cell.angle_alpha   90.00
_cell.angle_beta   90.00
_cell.angle_gamma   90.00
#
_symmetry.space_group_name_H-M   'P 1'
#
loop_
_entity.id
_entity.type
_entity.pdbx_description
1 polymer ?
#
loop_
_entity_poly.entity_id
_entity_poly.type
_entity_poly.pdbx_seq_one_letter_code
_entity_poly.pdbx_strand_id
1 'polypeptide(L)'
;GETLRELIVRNAISPAMALDIADQVCVALSAAHAAGIIHRDIKPENIMRRPDGIVKLLDFGIAKLTEPDPSVSTNQTQTEFGVVMGTVSYMSPEQARGLAVDERTDIWSLGVVLYEMLTGRLPFAQPTRLDTMVAILERDPEPLLETSSAGVKNLIEKCLSKEADSRYQTATQLLDGIRRLKPSVENLSLEKSVSMMADTERPTVLLRPRFTSRSAAIVVSVILLVSLIGALVFRQWSKQTTQTLTTQPEVAFKLYKNMSDEERLEFVARQEQRISALLGDRTAKPNADAVQAIKRHVDSYVGRETDSAKAEESLPVIFARALPYLPTIGHSFKERNVPVLIGVYLPMVESEYRTCYENASGSKGLYQFIPPTAAQYGVAKEEMCDAEKMTPAAAHYLADRMAELGDDSQSLTLVILSYNTGAEWVRNTLRNLRASGNYDRSFWTMFANRDKLGDTFRREAVDYVPTFFAVAIIGENPAVFGLSMQPLSSLAE
;
A
#
# COMPACT_ATOMS: atom_id res chain seq x y z
N GLY A 1 18.82 -5.45 -9.08
CA GLY A 1 19.33 -4.51 -8.06
C GLY A 1 19.06 -5.13 -6.72
N GLU A 2 19.73 -4.66 -5.68
CA GLU A 2 19.57 -5.13 -4.31
C GLU A 2 18.83 -4.08 -3.49
N THR A 3 18.09 -4.51 -2.47
CA THR A 3 17.43 -3.59 -1.53
C THR A 3 18.46 -2.95 -0.61
N LEU A 4 18.12 -1.79 -0.05
CA LEU A 4 18.97 -1.13 0.92
C LEU A 4 19.08 -1.96 2.21
N ARG A 5 18.05 -2.74 2.55
CA ARG A 5 18.11 -3.72 3.65
C ARG A 5 19.25 -4.71 3.45
N GLU A 6 19.35 -5.32 2.26
CA GLU A 6 20.41 -6.28 1.93
C GLU A 6 21.80 -5.64 2.02
N LEU A 7 21.94 -4.38 1.60
CA LEU A 7 23.19 -3.62 1.71
C LEU A 7 23.61 -3.33 3.16
N ILE A 8 22.65 -2.93 4.01
CA ILE A 8 22.89 -2.66 5.44
C ILE A 8 23.32 -3.95 6.15
N VAL A 9 22.63 -5.07 5.92
CA VAL A 9 22.96 -6.37 6.54
C VAL A 9 24.37 -6.83 6.17
N ARG A 10 24.82 -6.55 4.94
CA ARG A 10 26.17 -6.87 4.47
C ARG A 10 27.25 -5.89 4.95
N ASN A 11 26.87 -4.85 5.70
CA ASN A 11 27.71 -3.75 6.17
C ASN A 11 28.56 -3.13 5.04
N ALA A 12 27.97 -3.01 3.85
CA ALA A 12 28.66 -2.61 2.62
C ALA A 12 28.55 -1.11 2.31
N ILE A 13 28.07 -0.30 3.26
CA ILE A 13 27.72 1.11 3.03
C ILE A 13 28.78 2.02 3.64
N SER A 14 29.49 2.77 2.79
CA SER A 14 30.37 3.85 3.23
C SER A 14 29.55 5.13 3.51
N PRO A 15 30.06 6.07 4.33
CA PRO A 15 29.38 7.35 4.54
C PRO A 15 29.12 8.14 3.25
N ALA A 16 30.04 8.08 2.27
CA ALA A 16 29.85 8.70 0.97
C ALA A 16 28.69 8.04 0.20
N MET A 17 28.65 6.70 0.19
CA MET A 17 27.56 5.95 -0.43
C MET A 17 26.20 6.20 0.24
N ALA A 18 26.17 6.32 1.57
CA ALA A 18 24.95 6.66 2.31
C ALA A 18 24.39 8.02 1.90
N LEU A 19 25.27 9.04 1.76
CA LEU A 19 24.87 10.37 1.28
C LEU A 19 24.46 10.37 -0.20
N ASP A 20 25.08 9.54 -1.04
CA ASP A 20 24.67 9.38 -2.44
C ASP A 20 23.29 8.73 -2.60
N ILE A 21 22.99 7.73 -1.77
CA ILE A 21 21.67 7.10 -1.73
C ILE A 21 20.64 8.12 -1.24
N ALA A 22 20.91 8.82 -0.14
CA ALA A 22 20.01 9.82 0.41
C ALA A 22 19.75 10.98 -0.57
N ASP A 23 20.75 11.44 -1.33
CA ASP A 23 20.59 12.46 -2.37
C ASP A 23 19.55 12.02 -3.42
N GLN A 24 19.69 10.81 -3.95
CA GLN A 24 18.77 10.28 -4.96
C GLN A 24 17.35 10.05 -4.40
N VAL A 25 17.23 9.60 -3.14
CA VAL A 25 15.93 9.47 -2.46
C VAL A 25 15.29 10.84 -2.26
N CYS A 26 16.05 11.87 -1.85
CA CYS A 26 15.54 13.23 -1.75
C CYS A 26 15.06 13.77 -3.09
N VAL A 27 15.75 13.49 -4.20
CA VAL A 27 15.27 13.87 -5.55
C VAL A 27 13.93 13.22 -5.87
N ALA A 28 13.77 11.94 -5.57
CA ALA A 28 12.51 11.22 -5.76
C ALA A 28 11.38 11.78 -4.87
N LEU A 29 11.68 12.03 -3.59
CA LEU A 29 10.74 12.61 -2.63
C LEU A 29 10.32 14.02 -3.04
N SER A 30 11.26 14.89 -3.42
CA SER A 30 10.95 16.25 -3.91
C SER A 30 9.99 16.21 -5.10
N ALA A 31 10.17 15.26 -6.04
CA ALA A 31 9.26 15.11 -7.17
C ALA A 31 7.87 14.61 -6.74
N ALA A 32 7.80 13.67 -5.80
CA ALA A 32 6.54 13.15 -5.27
C ALA A 32 5.77 14.20 -4.46
N HIS A 33 6.45 14.91 -3.55
CA HIS A 33 5.89 15.99 -2.73
C HIS A 33 5.37 17.13 -3.60
N ALA A 34 6.09 17.51 -4.67
CA ALA A 34 5.61 18.49 -5.65
C ALA A 34 4.32 18.04 -6.39
N ALA A 35 4.07 16.73 -6.47
CA ALA A 35 2.84 16.16 -7.01
C ALA A 35 1.76 15.91 -5.92
N GLY A 36 1.99 16.35 -4.68
CA GLY A 36 1.06 16.16 -3.55
C GLY A 36 1.06 14.75 -2.96
N ILE A 37 2.05 13.91 -3.27
CA ILE A 37 2.13 12.51 -2.82
C ILE A 37 3.16 12.42 -1.69
N ILE A 38 2.72 11.94 -0.51
CA ILE A 38 3.58 11.61 0.63
C ILE A 38 3.81 10.11 0.62
N HIS A 39 5.06 9.65 0.79
CA HIS A 39 5.42 8.25 0.69
C HIS A 39 4.99 7.42 1.90
N ARG A 40 5.13 7.92 3.13
CA ARG A 40 4.67 7.32 4.42
C ARG A 40 5.30 5.98 4.83
N ASP A 41 6.02 5.31 3.93
CA ASP A 41 6.71 4.04 4.18
C ASP A 41 8.16 4.05 3.70
N ILE A 42 8.93 5.10 4.01
CA ILE A 42 10.35 5.14 3.70
C ILE A 42 11.11 4.21 4.66
N LYS A 43 11.63 3.12 4.12
CA LYS A 43 12.41 2.10 4.83
C LYS A 43 13.38 1.38 3.88
N PRO A 44 14.40 0.67 4.37
CA PRO A 44 15.41 0.05 3.51
C PRO A 44 14.87 -0.99 2.54
N GLU A 45 13.75 -1.64 2.85
CA GLU A 45 13.07 -2.61 1.96
C GLU A 45 12.50 -1.93 0.71
N ASN A 46 12.08 -0.67 0.83
CA ASN A 46 11.47 0.11 -0.24
C ASN A 46 12.49 0.96 -1.03
N ILE A 47 13.78 0.83 -0.76
CA ILE A 47 14.85 1.53 -1.47
C ILE A 47 15.72 0.49 -2.17
N MET A 48 15.81 0.55 -3.49
CA MET A 48 16.56 -0.42 -4.28
C MET A 48 17.72 0.24 -5.01
N ARG A 49 18.93 -0.28 -4.84
CA ARG A 49 20.13 0.17 -5.57
C ARG A 49 20.46 -0.78 -6.70
N ARG A 50 20.66 -0.23 -7.89
CA ARG A 50 21.11 -0.98 -9.07
C ARG A 50 22.65 -1.06 -9.11
N PRO A 51 23.23 -2.05 -9.81
CA PRO A 51 24.68 -2.18 -9.94
C PRO A 51 25.37 -0.95 -10.56
N ASP A 52 24.64 -0.18 -11.38
CA ASP A 52 25.10 1.07 -11.99
C ASP A 52 25.04 2.29 -11.06
N GLY A 53 24.68 2.09 -9.78
CA GLY A 53 24.63 3.14 -8.75
C GLY A 53 23.32 3.93 -8.71
N ILE A 54 22.38 3.66 -9.61
CA ILE A 54 21.06 4.30 -9.61
C ILE A 54 20.20 3.73 -8.48
N VAL A 55 19.60 4.62 -7.70
CA VAL A 55 18.65 4.31 -6.63
C VAL A 55 17.23 4.49 -7.14
N LYS A 56 16.38 3.52 -6.86
CA LYS A 56 14.93 3.59 -7.08
C LYS A 56 14.22 3.51 -5.74
N LEU A 57 13.29 4.44 -5.55
CA LEU A 57 12.31 4.39 -4.47
C LEU A 57 11.11 3.57 -4.96
N LEU A 58 10.73 2.55 -4.20
CA LEU A 58 9.67 1.60 -4.50
C LEU A 58 8.47 1.85 -3.58
N ASP A 59 7.28 1.47 -4.03
CA ASP A 59 6.05 1.38 -3.21
C ASP A 59 5.74 2.64 -2.38
N PHE A 60 5.23 3.68 -3.06
CA PHE A 60 4.55 4.77 -2.36
C PHE A 60 3.49 4.17 -1.44
N GLY A 61 3.56 4.46 -0.14
CA GLY A 61 2.78 3.86 0.94
C GLY A 61 1.31 4.25 0.93
N ILE A 62 0.65 4.04 -0.21
CA ILE A 62 -0.78 4.22 -0.44
C ILE A 62 -1.59 3.25 0.45
N ALA A 63 -0.95 2.19 0.97
CA ALA A 63 -1.51 1.25 1.95
C ALA A 63 -1.44 1.73 3.43
N LYS A 64 -0.77 2.86 3.75
CA LYS A 64 -0.60 3.37 5.14
C LYS A 64 -1.34 4.66 5.42
N LEU A 65 -2.40 4.94 4.65
CA LEU A 65 -3.21 6.16 4.78
C LEU A 65 -4.31 6.06 5.84
N THR A 66 -4.48 4.89 6.46
CA THR A 66 -5.45 4.64 7.52
C THR A 66 -4.72 4.12 8.76
N GLU A 67 -5.03 4.75 9.89
CA GLU A 67 -4.75 4.36 11.29
C GLU A 67 -3.55 4.99 12.05
N PRO A 68 -3.84 5.75 13.15
CA PRO A 68 -3.07 5.72 14.39
C PRO A 68 -3.13 4.31 14.97
N ASP A 69 -1.99 3.63 15.10
CA ASP A 69 -1.89 2.30 15.71
C ASP A 69 -2.28 2.32 17.21
N PRO A 70 -3.38 1.68 17.66
CA PRO A 70 -3.68 1.50 19.08
C PRO A 70 -3.37 0.07 19.57
N SER A 71 -2.73 -0.78 18.76
CA SER A 71 -2.58 -2.21 19.04
C SER A 71 -1.29 -2.55 19.79
N VAL A 72 -1.14 -1.98 20.98
CA VAL A 72 -0.20 -2.49 21.98
C VAL A 72 -0.79 -3.76 22.58
N SER A 73 -0.49 -4.91 21.99
CA SER A 73 -0.57 -6.18 22.69
C SER A 73 0.84 -6.63 23.05
N THR A 74 1.24 -6.30 24.28
CA THR A 74 2.30 -6.96 25.04
C THR A 74 1.88 -8.41 25.26
N ASN A 75 2.43 -9.33 24.47
CA ASN A 75 2.76 -10.71 24.85
C ASN A 75 3.31 -11.46 23.64
N GLN A 76 4.64 -11.65 23.58
CA GLN A 76 5.26 -12.96 23.42
C GLN A 76 6.79 -12.85 23.39
N THR A 77 7.38 -13.54 24.35
CA THR A 77 8.80 -13.77 24.60
C THR A 77 9.31 -14.91 23.71
N GLN A 78 10.30 -14.63 22.86
CA GLN A 78 11.60 -15.33 22.75
C GLN A 78 12.21 -15.20 21.33
N THR A 79 13.25 -14.35 21.26
CA THR A 79 14.52 -14.50 20.52
C THR A 79 14.59 -15.38 19.27
N GLU A 80 14.51 -14.73 18.11
CA GLU A 80 15.53 -14.84 17.06
C GLU A 80 15.85 -13.43 16.55
N PHE A 81 17.15 -13.15 16.36
CA PHE A 81 17.70 -11.82 16.12
C PHE A 81 17.16 -11.18 14.83
N GLY A 82 16.59 -9.98 14.94
CA GLY A 82 16.79 -8.89 13.97
C GLY A 82 15.77 -8.67 12.84
N VAL A 83 14.77 -9.53 12.62
CA VAL A 83 13.94 -9.44 11.38
C VAL A 83 12.47 -9.04 11.59
N VAL A 84 11.93 -9.07 12.83
CA VAL A 84 10.47 -8.85 13.08
C VAL A 84 10.19 -7.57 13.91
N MET A 85 10.96 -6.50 13.70
CA MET A 85 10.73 -5.18 14.31
C MET A 85 10.53 -4.06 13.25
N GLY A 86 10.68 -4.38 11.96
CA GLY A 86 11.08 -3.41 10.94
C GLY A 86 10.12 -2.24 10.68
N THR A 87 8.80 -2.44 10.69
CA THR A 87 7.88 -1.40 10.16
C THR A 87 7.70 -0.19 11.09
N VAL A 88 7.75 -0.38 12.41
CA VAL A 88 7.50 0.70 13.39
C VAL A 88 8.73 1.62 13.54
N SER A 89 9.93 1.08 13.35
CA SER A 89 11.18 1.76 13.63
C SER A 89 11.44 3.00 12.76
N TYR A 90 10.76 3.12 11.62
CA TYR A 90 10.88 4.25 10.69
C TYR A 90 9.72 5.25 10.78
N MET A 91 8.72 5.01 11.63
CA MET A 91 7.58 5.92 11.79
C MET A 91 8.00 7.26 12.39
N SER A 92 7.39 8.34 11.92
CA SER A 92 7.50 9.65 12.55
C SER A 92 6.71 9.74 13.86
N PRO A 93 7.03 10.68 14.77
CA PRO A 93 6.26 10.92 15.99
C PRO A 93 4.78 11.21 15.71
N GLU A 94 4.47 11.93 14.63
CA GLU A 94 3.10 12.19 14.20
C GLU A 94 2.40 10.93 13.69
N GLN A 95 3.09 10.02 13.00
CA GLN A 95 2.55 8.70 12.63
C GLN A 95 2.32 7.82 13.85
N ALA A 96 3.25 7.79 14.81
CA ALA A 96 3.11 7.00 16.03
C ALA A 96 1.97 7.50 16.95
N ARG A 97 1.57 8.78 16.82
CA ARG A 97 0.37 9.35 17.45
C ARG A 97 -0.89 9.27 16.56
N GLY A 98 -0.73 8.81 15.32
CA GLY A 98 -1.64 8.96 14.18
C GLY A 98 -2.33 10.31 14.06
N LEU A 99 -1.53 11.35 14.19
CA LEU A 99 -1.93 12.67 13.77
C LEU A 99 -1.88 12.78 12.24
N ALA A 100 -2.48 13.83 11.69
CA ALA A 100 -2.33 14.14 10.28
C ALA A 100 -0.83 14.29 9.93
N VAL A 101 -0.43 13.72 8.80
CA VAL A 101 0.96 13.70 8.34
C VAL A 101 1.11 14.54 7.08
N ASP A 102 2.29 15.12 6.92
CA ASP A 102 2.71 15.85 5.71
C ASP A 102 4.06 15.32 5.19
N GLU A 103 4.64 15.99 4.19
CA GLU A 103 5.92 15.62 3.57
C GLU A 103 7.10 15.48 4.56
N ARG A 104 7.02 16.13 5.74
CA ARG A 104 8.06 16.09 6.78
C ARG A 104 8.09 14.75 7.53
N THR A 105 7.08 13.91 7.37
CA THR A 105 7.11 12.51 7.78
C THR A 105 8.14 11.72 6.98
N ASP A 106 8.21 11.90 5.66
CA ASP A 106 9.19 11.18 4.82
C ASP A 106 10.62 11.62 5.13
N ILE A 107 10.80 12.88 5.52
CA ILE A 107 12.08 13.45 5.97
C ILE A 107 12.56 12.76 7.26
N TRP A 108 11.65 12.55 8.22
CA TRP A 108 11.96 11.80 9.44
C TRP A 108 12.42 10.38 9.11
N SER A 109 11.62 9.66 8.33
CA SER A 109 11.88 8.26 8.00
C SER A 109 13.20 8.10 7.21
N LEU A 110 13.49 9.02 6.29
CA LEU A 110 14.80 9.07 5.62
C LEU A 110 15.94 9.37 6.60
N GLY A 111 15.71 10.20 7.61
CA GLY A 111 16.65 10.43 8.72
C GLY A 111 16.98 9.15 9.48
N VAL A 112 15.96 8.32 9.77
CA VAL A 112 16.14 7.00 10.42
C VAL A 112 16.94 6.07 9.51
N VAL A 113 16.60 5.99 8.21
CA VAL A 113 17.34 5.19 7.23
C VAL A 113 18.80 5.63 7.14
N LEU A 114 19.06 6.94 7.11
CA LEU A 114 20.41 7.48 7.05
C LEU A 114 21.21 7.16 8.32
N TYR A 115 20.58 7.25 9.50
CA TYR A 115 21.17 6.82 10.76
C TYR A 115 21.59 5.35 10.72
N GLU A 116 20.68 4.49 10.26
CA GLU A 116 20.91 3.05 10.20
C GLU A 116 21.99 2.67 9.18
N MET A 117 22.02 3.32 8.02
CA MET A 117 23.10 3.12 7.03
C MET A 117 24.49 3.43 7.59
N LEU A 118 24.59 4.42 8.48
CA LEU A 118 25.88 4.87 9.04
C LEU A 118 26.32 4.08 10.28
N THR A 119 25.38 3.50 11.02
CA THR A 119 25.65 2.85 12.31
C THR A 119 25.42 1.34 12.29
N GLY A 120 24.69 0.83 11.30
CA GLY A 120 24.16 -0.53 11.25
C GLY A 120 23.08 -0.81 12.30
N ARG A 121 22.58 0.21 13.00
CA ARG A 121 21.62 0.10 14.11
C ARG A 121 20.49 1.10 13.94
N LEU A 122 19.32 0.78 14.49
CA LEU A 122 18.18 1.69 14.50
C LEU A 122 18.27 2.67 15.69
N PRO A 123 17.92 3.96 15.50
CA PRO A 123 18.10 4.99 16.52
C PRO A 123 17.17 4.85 17.73
N PHE A 124 16.03 4.18 17.58
CA PHE A 124 14.99 4.04 18.61
C PHE A 124 14.60 2.58 18.88
N ALA A 125 15.39 1.61 18.41
CA ALA A 125 15.03 0.19 18.57
C ALA A 125 14.90 -0.19 20.06
N GLN A 126 13.80 -0.85 20.39
CA GLN A 126 13.52 -1.41 21.71
C GLN A 126 13.01 -2.86 21.58
N PRO A 127 12.95 -3.64 22.67
CA PRO A 127 12.55 -5.05 22.59
C PRO A 127 11.13 -5.28 22.03
N THR A 128 10.21 -4.33 22.21
CA THR A 128 8.84 -4.43 21.70
C THR A 128 8.47 -3.27 20.77
N ARG A 129 7.41 -3.47 19.97
CA ARG A 129 6.87 -2.44 19.07
C ARG A 129 6.38 -1.22 19.83
N LEU A 130 5.63 -1.40 20.91
CA LEU A 130 5.20 -0.28 21.74
C LEU A 130 6.39 0.45 22.35
N ASP A 131 7.35 -0.27 22.92
CA ASP A 131 8.51 0.40 23.53
C ASP A 131 9.27 1.24 22.49
N THR A 132 9.32 0.76 21.25
CA THR A 132 9.90 1.49 20.11
C THR A 132 9.06 2.74 19.77
N MET A 133 7.73 2.66 19.76
CA MET A 133 6.86 3.83 19.59
C MET A 133 7.08 4.84 20.71
N VAL A 134 7.09 4.41 21.97
CA VAL A 134 7.37 5.29 23.12
C VAL A 134 8.74 5.96 22.98
N ALA A 135 9.78 5.22 22.57
CA ALA A 135 11.10 5.79 22.31
C ALA A 135 11.08 6.82 21.16
N ILE A 136 10.32 6.56 20.09
CA ILE A 136 10.09 7.54 19.00
C ILE A 136 9.41 8.80 19.52
N LEU A 137 8.54 8.72 20.54
CA LEU A 137 7.82 9.87 21.09
C LEU A 137 8.62 10.67 22.12
N GLU A 138 9.46 10.01 22.93
CA GLU A 138 10.01 10.59 24.16
C GLU A 138 11.53 10.66 24.25
N ARG A 139 12.26 9.84 23.47
CA ARG A 139 13.73 9.72 23.59
C ARG A 139 14.44 10.37 22.42
N ASP A 140 15.58 10.98 22.69
CA ASP A 140 16.51 11.42 21.65
C ASP A 140 17.25 10.22 21.05
N PRO A 141 17.64 10.27 19.76
CA PRO A 141 18.39 9.19 19.13
C PRO A 141 19.76 9.03 19.79
N GLU A 142 20.26 7.79 19.86
CA GLU A 142 21.64 7.58 20.35
C GLU A 142 22.64 8.37 19.50
N PRO A 143 23.60 9.09 20.11
CA PRO A 143 24.57 9.88 19.36
C PRO A 143 25.35 9.02 18.34
N LEU A 144 25.52 9.53 17.13
CA LEU A 144 26.39 8.90 16.14
C LEU A 144 27.83 8.81 16.68
N LEU A 145 28.55 7.78 16.24
CA LEU A 145 29.96 7.57 16.58
C LEU A 145 30.77 8.88 16.49
N GLU A 146 31.72 9.07 17.39
CA GLU A 146 32.58 10.28 17.42
C GLU A 146 33.25 10.56 16.07
N THR A 147 33.53 9.50 15.31
CA THR A 147 34.16 9.56 13.98
C THR A 147 33.29 10.13 12.86
N SER A 148 31.99 10.32 13.07
CA SER A 148 31.09 10.99 12.12
C SER A 148 31.31 12.51 12.14
N SER A 149 31.32 13.16 10.98
CA SER A 149 31.50 14.61 10.88
C SER A 149 30.35 15.36 11.58
N ALA A 150 30.65 16.50 12.19
CA ALA A 150 29.65 17.34 12.87
C ALA A 150 28.49 17.72 11.93
N GLY A 151 28.78 17.94 10.65
CA GLY A 151 27.76 18.23 9.65
C GLY A 151 26.76 17.09 9.44
N VAL A 152 27.24 15.84 9.41
CA VAL A 152 26.37 14.65 9.28
C VAL A 152 25.53 14.44 10.54
N LYS A 153 26.12 14.66 11.73
CA LYS A 153 25.39 14.63 13.02
C LYS A 153 24.24 15.63 13.02
N ASN A 154 24.53 16.90 12.76
CA ASN A 154 23.54 17.97 12.74
C ASN A 154 22.42 17.72 11.70
N LEU A 155 22.77 17.15 10.54
CA LEU A 155 21.79 16.82 9.51
C LEU A 155 20.80 15.76 9.99
N ILE A 156 21.29 14.68 10.59
CA ILE A 156 20.45 13.58 11.09
C ILE A 156 19.64 14.05 12.31
N GLU A 157 20.25 14.75 13.25
CA GLU A 157 19.55 15.35 14.40
C GLU A 157 18.39 16.27 13.95
N LYS A 158 18.62 17.08 12.91
CA LYS A 158 17.57 17.93 12.35
C LYS A 158 16.45 17.11 11.68
N CYS A 159 16.75 16.02 11.00
CA CYS A 159 15.72 15.13 10.44
C CYS A 159 14.91 14.43 11.54
N LEU A 160 15.57 14.05 12.63
CA LEU A 160 15.00 13.31 13.76
C LEU A 160 14.48 14.21 14.90
N SER A 161 14.21 15.48 14.61
CA SER A 161 13.56 16.37 15.58
C SER A 161 12.11 15.96 15.79
N LYS A 162 11.67 15.84 17.05
CA LYS A 162 10.31 15.37 17.37
C LYS A 162 9.24 16.30 16.81
N GLU A 163 9.46 17.60 16.94
CA GLU A 163 8.60 18.64 16.39
C GLU A 163 8.83 18.79 14.88
N ALA A 164 7.79 18.57 14.07
CA ALA A 164 7.89 18.63 12.60
C ALA A 164 8.38 20.00 12.08
N ASP A 165 8.00 21.09 12.77
CA ASP A 165 8.42 22.45 12.44
C ASP A 165 9.92 22.70 12.66
N SER A 166 10.58 21.86 13.47
CA SER A 166 12.03 21.93 13.71
C SER A 166 12.85 21.14 12.70
N ARG A 167 12.19 20.32 11.84
CA ARG A 167 12.85 19.54 10.80
C ARG A 167 13.21 20.38 9.58
N TYR A 168 13.85 19.77 8.59
CA TYR A 168 13.81 20.32 7.23
C TYR A 168 12.36 20.39 6.75
N GLN A 169 11.97 21.50 6.16
CA GLN A 169 10.57 21.71 5.81
C GLN A 169 10.20 21.07 4.48
N THR A 170 11.18 20.79 3.61
CA THR A 170 10.98 20.10 2.33
C THR A 170 12.14 19.16 2.02
N ALA A 171 11.88 18.13 1.20
CA ALA A 171 12.93 17.21 0.73
C ALA A 171 14.05 17.93 -0.03
N THR A 172 13.74 19.05 -0.70
CA THR A 172 14.72 19.90 -1.39
C THR A 172 15.67 20.59 -0.41
N GLN A 173 15.18 21.07 0.74
CA GLN A 173 16.06 21.66 1.76
C GLN A 173 17.01 20.62 2.35
N LEU A 174 16.54 19.39 2.55
CA LEU A 174 17.38 18.28 2.98
C LEU A 174 18.43 17.93 1.93
N LEU A 175 18.04 17.87 0.64
CA LEU A 175 18.94 17.64 -0.48
C LEU A 175 20.10 18.66 -0.52
N ASP A 176 19.79 19.95 -0.34
CA ASP A 176 20.80 21.01 -0.26
C ASP A 176 21.71 20.86 0.97
N GLY A 177 21.19 20.33 2.08
CA GLY A 177 21.98 19.94 3.24
C GLY A 177 22.96 18.81 2.91
N ILE A 178 22.48 17.72 2.30
CA ILE A 178 23.28 16.56 1.91
C ILE A 178 24.40 16.97 0.94
N ARG A 179 24.07 17.73 -0.11
CA ARG A 179 25.04 18.14 -1.14
C ARG A 179 26.16 19.03 -0.61
N ARG A 180 25.90 19.84 0.42
CA ARG A 180 26.94 20.62 1.11
C ARG A 180 27.92 19.75 1.90
N LEU A 181 27.51 18.55 2.31
CA LEU A 181 28.33 17.65 3.11
C LEU A 181 29.15 16.66 2.28
N LYS A 182 28.71 16.31 1.06
CA LYS A 182 29.42 15.34 0.20
C LYS A 182 30.91 15.65 0.02
N PRO A 183 31.35 16.88 -0.32
CA PRO A 183 32.77 17.18 -0.49
C PRO A 183 33.60 16.95 0.79
N SER A 184 33.04 17.29 1.95
CA SER A 184 33.72 17.13 3.24
C SER A 184 33.86 15.67 3.65
N VAL A 185 32.87 14.83 3.34
CA VAL A 185 32.89 13.38 3.64
C VAL A 185 33.80 12.61 2.68
N GLU A 186 33.88 13.02 1.42
CA GLU A 186 34.84 12.49 0.44
C GLU A 186 36.29 12.80 0.86
N ASN A 187 36.57 14.02 1.33
CA ASN A 187 37.90 14.38 1.81
C ASN A 187 38.31 13.61 3.08
N LEU A 188 37.39 13.40 4.04
CA LEU A 188 37.66 12.61 5.25
C LEU A 188 37.91 11.12 4.97
N SER A 189 37.26 10.56 3.95
CA SER A 189 37.47 9.16 3.53
C SER A 189 38.78 8.98 2.77
N LEU A 190 39.20 9.98 1.99
CA LEU A 190 40.52 10.04 1.37
C LEU A 190 41.64 10.19 2.42
N GLU A 191 41.50 11.08 3.40
CA GLU A 191 42.49 11.27 4.47
C GLU A 191 42.65 10.01 5.36
N LYS A 192 41.57 9.28 5.66
CA LYS A 192 41.64 7.99 6.38
C LYS A 192 42.36 6.91 5.58
N SER A 193 42.12 6.85 4.26
CA SER A 193 42.78 5.90 3.36
C SER A 193 44.27 6.22 3.20
N VAL A 194 44.64 7.51 3.21
CA VAL A 194 46.03 7.97 3.19
C VAL A 194 46.72 7.78 4.54
N SER A 195 46.02 7.95 5.67
CA SER A 195 46.53 7.72 7.02
C SER A 195 46.80 6.23 7.32
N MET A 196 45.99 5.32 6.78
CA MET A 196 46.26 3.86 6.84
C MET A 196 47.42 3.39 5.95
N MET A 197 47.85 4.20 4.98
CA MET A 197 49.05 3.93 4.17
C MET A 197 50.28 4.69 4.66
N ALA A 198 50.15 5.55 5.68
CA ALA A 198 51.23 6.35 6.24
C ALA A 198 51.92 5.67 7.43
N ASP A 199 52.28 4.40 7.27
CA ASP A 199 53.26 3.72 8.15
C ASP A 199 54.26 2.95 7.29
N THR A 200 54.93 3.65 6.37
CA THR A 200 56.21 3.23 5.80
C THR A 200 56.96 4.47 5.32
N GLU A 201 58.24 4.52 5.66
CA GLU A 201 59.15 5.65 5.50
C GLU A 201 59.16 6.31 4.11
N ARG A 202 59.42 7.62 4.12
CA ARG A 202 59.72 8.44 2.93
C ARG A 202 60.92 7.88 2.15
N PRO A 203 60.97 8.17 0.84
CA PRO A 203 62.04 9.04 0.41
C PRO A 203 61.55 10.22 -0.42
N THR A 204 62.20 11.35 -0.17
CA THR A 204 62.15 12.60 -0.92
C THR A 204 62.58 12.43 -2.37
N VAL A 205 61.76 12.90 -3.32
CA VAL A 205 62.24 13.35 -4.63
C VAL A 205 61.54 14.67 -4.98
N LEU A 206 62.34 15.74 -4.96
CA LEU A 206 62.02 17.05 -5.53
C LEU A 206 61.83 16.90 -7.05
N LEU A 207 60.77 17.46 -7.63
CA LEU A 207 60.78 18.01 -8.99
C LEU A 207 59.61 18.99 -9.22
N ARG A 208 59.95 20.17 -9.76
CA ARG A 208 59.08 21.33 -10.06
C ARG A 208 58.10 21.06 -11.23
N PRO A 209 56.97 21.79 -11.33
CA PRO A 209 56.05 21.66 -12.45
C PRO A 209 56.41 22.59 -13.63
N ARG A 210 56.13 22.15 -14.86
CA ARG A 210 56.01 23.01 -16.05
C ARG A 210 54.82 22.58 -16.92
N PHE A 211 53.86 23.51 -17.02
CA PHE A 211 52.94 23.88 -18.12
C PHE A 211 52.59 22.87 -19.23
N THR A 212 51.31 22.86 -19.67
CA THR A 212 50.88 23.67 -20.85
C THR A 212 49.36 23.74 -21.05
N SER A 213 48.93 24.94 -21.47
CA SER A 213 47.57 25.38 -21.77
C SER A 213 47.23 25.11 -23.24
N ARG A 214 46.49 24.04 -23.54
CA ARG A 214 45.77 23.87 -24.82
C ARG A 214 44.43 23.11 -24.75
N SER A 215 44.08 22.47 -23.64
CA SER A 215 42.87 21.62 -23.55
C SER A 215 41.57 22.35 -23.13
N ALA A 216 41.66 23.62 -22.70
CA ALA A 216 40.50 24.35 -22.15
C ALA A 216 39.53 24.90 -23.22
N ALA A 217 39.98 25.09 -24.47
CA ALA A 217 39.15 25.71 -25.51
C ALA A 217 38.07 24.77 -26.07
N ILE A 218 38.33 23.46 -26.11
CA ILE A 218 37.42 22.48 -26.72
C ILE A 218 36.20 22.22 -25.81
N VAL A 219 36.39 22.26 -24.49
CA VAL A 219 35.32 22.00 -23.52
C VAL A 219 34.28 23.14 -23.49
N VAL A 220 34.72 24.40 -23.66
CA VAL A 220 33.83 25.57 -23.66
C VAL A 220 32.93 25.61 -24.90
N SER A 221 33.43 25.17 -26.06
CA SER A 221 32.64 25.16 -27.31
C SER A 221 31.50 24.14 -27.30
N VAL A 222 31.69 22.99 -26.63
CA VAL A 222 30.66 21.95 -26.53
C VAL A 222 29.53 22.38 -25.58
N ILE A 223 29.87 23.07 -24.49
CA ILE A 223 28.88 23.59 -23.52
C ILE A 223 27.95 24.61 -24.17
N LEU A 224 28.50 25.54 -24.95
CA LEU A 224 27.70 26.56 -25.64
C LEU A 224 26.75 25.98 -26.70
N LEU A 225 27.15 24.89 -27.37
CA LEU A 225 26.31 24.21 -28.35
C LEU A 225 25.12 23.50 -27.70
N VAL A 226 25.35 22.84 -26.56
CA VAL A 226 24.31 22.13 -25.79
C VAL A 226 23.30 23.12 -25.19
N SER A 227 23.77 24.27 -24.68
CA SER A 227 22.89 25.33 -24.16
C SER A 227 22.01 25.94 -25.25
N LEU A 228 22.51 26.09 -26.48
CA LEU A 228 21.74 26.62 -27.61
C LEU A 228 20.64 25.66 -28.05
N ILE A 229 20.94 24.36 -28.10
CA ILE A 229 19.96 23.31 -28.44
C ILE A 229 18.90 23.20 -27.34
N GLY A 230 19.29 23.24 -26.06
CA GLY A 230 18.37 23.23 -24.92
C GLY A 230 17.41 24.43 -24.93
N ALA A 231 17.90 25.63 -25.26
CA ALA A 231 17.09 26.83 -25.37
C ALA A 231 16.07 26.75 -26.52
N LEU A 232 16.43 26.14 -27.65
CA LEU A 232 15.53 25.94 -28.80
C LEU A 232 14.42 24.92 -28.49
N VAL A 233 14.76 23.81 -27.81
CA VAL A 233 13.79 22.79 -27.38
C VAL A 233 12.83 23.34 -26.33
N PHE A 234 13.34 24.11 -25.35
CA PHE A 234 12.51 24.74 -24.31
C PHE A 234 11.49 25.72 -24.91
N ARG A 235 11.88 26.48 -25.93
CA ARG A 235 11.01 27.44 -26.62
C ARG A 235 9.93 26.77 -27.47
N GLN A 236 10.18 25.54 -27.91
CA GLN A 236 9.22 24.73 -28.65
C GLN A 236 8.23 24.02 -27.70
N TRP A 237 8.71 23.59 -26.53
CA TRP A 237 7.89 23.01 -25.47
C TRP A 237 6.99 24.05 -24.78
N SER A 238 7.48 25.26 -24.53
CA SER A 238 6.72 26.34 -23.89
C SER A 238 5.53 26.83 -24.71
N LYS A 239 5.48 26.52 -26.01
CA LYS A 239 4.33 26.82 -26.88
C LYS A 239 3.22 25.77 -26.82
N GLN A 240 3.50 24.57 -26.30
CA GLN A 240 2.51 23.49 -26.14
C GLN A 240 1.84 23.49 -24.76
N THR A 241 2.48 24.03 -23.72
CA THR A 241 1.99 23.93 -22.33
C THR A 241 0.92 24.95 -21.93
N THR A 242 0.46 25.82 -22.84
CA THR A 242 -0.57 26.85 -22.51
C THR A 242 -2.02 26.37 -22.70
N GLN A 243 -2.26 25.10 -23.06
CA GLN A 243 -3.62 24.55 -23.16
C GLN A 243 -3.73 23.21 -22.44
N THR A 244 -3.76 23.23 -21.10
CA THR A 244 -4.55 22.31 -20.25
C THR A 244 -4.17 22.54 -18.78
N LEU A 245 -4.73 23.59 -18.19
CA LEU A 245 -4.88 23.70 -16.73
C LEU A 245 -6.34 24.14 -16.48
N THR A 246 -7.27 23.25 -16.81
CA THR A 246 -8.60 23.29 -16.21
C THR A 246 -8.48 22.64 -14.83
N THR A 247 -8.47 23.51 -13.83
CA THR A 247 -8.74 23.25 -12.41
C THR A 247 -9.90 22.26 -12.25
N GLN A 248 -9.67 21.12 -11.59
CA GLN A 248 -10.76 20.31 -11.05
C GLN A 248 -11.37 21.04 -9.85
N PRO A 249 -12.70 21.22 -9.79
CA PRO A 249 -13.35 21.82 -8.64
C PRO A 249 -13.35 20.83 -7.48
N GLU A 250 -13.09 21.38 -6.29
CA GLU A 250 -13.36 20.76 -5.00
C GLU A 250 -14.80 20.23 -4.98
N VAL A 251 -14.98 18.90 -5.11
CA VAL A 251 -16.32 18.29 -5.14
C VAL A 251 -16.92 18.44 -3.75
N ALA A 252 -17.90 19.34 -3.63
CA ALA A 252 -18.74 19.44 -2.45
C ALA A 252 -19.24 18.05 -2.06
N PHE A 253 -19.04 17.66 -0.80
CA PHE A 253 -19.47 16.36 -0.28
C PHE A 253 -20.98 16.17 -0.51
N LYS A 254 -21.34 15.25 -1.42
CA LYS A 254 -22.71 15.00 -1.85
C LYS A 254 -23.09 13.56 -1.48
N LEU A 255 -24.21 13.39 -0.78
CA LEU A 255 -24.74 12.05 -0.49
C LEU A 255 -25.08 11.33 -1.79
N TYR A 256 -24.83 10.02 -1.85
CA TYR A 256 -25.08 9.19 -3.04
C TYR A 256 -26.51 9.34 -3.57
N LYS A 257 -27.50 9.34 -2.66
CA LYS A 257 -28.91 9.52 -3.00
C LYS A 257 -29.21 10.86 -3.69
N ASN A 258 -28.38 11.87 -3.51
CA ASN A 258 -28.55 13.20 -4.11
C ASN A 258 -27.79 13.34 -5.44
N MET A 259 -26.89 12.41 -5.78
CA MET A 259 -26.15 12.39 -7.06
C MET A 259 -27.09 12.11 -8.24
N SER A 260 -26.80 12.73 -9.38
CA SER A 260 -27.36 12.41 -10.70
C SER A 260 -26.95 10.99 -11.13
N ASP A 261 -27.62 10.45 -12.15
CA ASP A 261 -27.34 9.09 -12.61
C ASP A 261 -25.90 8.97 -13.16
N GLU A 262 -25.44 9.98 -13.89
CA GLU A 262 -24.09 10.09 -14.42
C GLU A 262 -23.05 10.18 -13.29
N GLU A 263 -23.27 11.04 -12.29
CA GLU A 263 -22.38 11.14 -11.12
C GLU A 263 -22.30 9.82 -10.35
N ARG A 264 -23.41 9.10 -10.19
CA ARG A 264 -23.43 7.77 -9.55
C ARG A 264 -22.65 6.75 -10.36
N LEU A 265 -22.78 6.75 -11.68
CA LEU A 265 -22.06 5.84 -12.55
C LEU A 265 -20.54 6.09 -12.50
N GLU A 266 -20.11 7.35 -12.56
CA GLU A 266 -18.70 7.72 -12.40
C GLU A 266 -18.17 7.40 -11.00
N PHE A 267 -18.98 7.62 -9.96
CA PHE A 267 -18.63 7.24 -8.59
C PHE A 267 -18.40 5.73 -8.49
N VAL A 268 -19.36 4.91 -8.95
CA VAL A 268 -19.26 3.44 -8.94
C VAL A 268 -18.05 2.96 -9.74
N ALA A 269 -17.80 3.52 -10.93
CA ALA A 269 -16.65 3.16 -11.76
C ALA A 269 -15.31 3.40 -11.03
N ARG A 270 -15.18 4.55 -10.34
CA ARG A 270 -13.97 4.87 -9.57
C ARG A 270 -13.82 3.99 -8.34
N GLN A 271 -14.90 3.73 -7.61
CA GLN A 271 -14.84 2.92 -6.39
C GLN A 271 -14.61 1.44 -6.70
N GLU A 272 -15.16 0.91 -7.79
CA GLU A 272 -14.86 -0.44 -8.26
C GLU A 272 -13.35 -0.59 -8.50
N GLN A 273 -12.71 0.35 -9.20
CA GLN A 273 -11.27 0.29 -9.46
C GLN A 273 -10.46 0.31 -8.17
N ARG A 274 -10.90 1.10 -7.18
CA ARG A 274 -10.28 1.17 -5.86
C ARG A 274 -10.42 -0.16 -5.12
N ILE A 275 -11.60 -0.76 -5.10
CA ILE A 275 -11.83 -2.05 -4.42
C ILE A 275 -11.07 -3.17 -5.11
N SER A 276 -11.08 -3.21 -6.44
CA SER A 276 -10.30 -4.18 -7.21
C SER A 276 -8.79 -4.09 -6.90
N ALA A 277 -8.27 -2.88 -6.66
CA ALA A 277 -6.88 -2.67 -6.22
C ALA A 277 -6.65 -3.06 -4.74
N LEU A 278 -7.66 -2.95 -3.88
CA LEU A 278 -7.59 -3.42 -2.49
C LEU A 278 -7.59 -4.96 -2.40
N LEU A 279 -8.19 -5.64 -3.36
CA LEU A 279 -8.28 -7.09 -3.39
C LEU A 279 -6.99 -7.73 -3.95
N GLY A 280 -6.28 -7.13 -4.90
CA GLY A 280 -5.01 -7.68 -5.40
C GLY A 280 -4.25 -6.81 -6.42
N ASP A 281 -3.13 -7.35 -6.93
CA ASP A 281 -2.03 -6.59 -7.57
C ASP A 281 -2.28 -6.12 -9.02
N ARG A 282 -3.34 -6.57 -9.71
CA ARG A 282 -3.62 -6.25 -11.13
C ARG A 282 -5.08 -5.86 -11.38
N THR A 283 -5.34 -4.59 -11.70
CA THR A 283 -6.72 -4.15 -11.97
C THR A 283 -7.22 -4.65 -13.34
N ALA A 284 -8.17 -5.60 -13.34
CA ALA A 284 -9.02 -5.82 -14.51
C ALA A 284 -9.99 -4.64 -14.61
N LYS A 285 -10.06 -3.97 -15.75
CA LYS A 285 -11.06 -2.92 -15.95
C LYS A 285 -12.41 -3.58 -16.30
N PRO A 286 -13.45 -3.47 -15.47
CA PRO A 286 -14.78 -3.87 -15.88
C PRO A 286 -15.21 -3.05 -17.10
N ASN A 287 -16.00 -3.66 -17.97
CA ASN A 287 -16.64 -2.94 -19.08
C ASN A 287 -17.81 -2.09 -18.56
N ALA A 288 -18.36 -1.25 -19.42
CA ALA A 288 -19.49 -0.38 -19.05
C ALA A 288 -20.69 -1.16 -18.49
N ASP A 289 -21.01 -2.31 -19.07
CA ASP A 289 -22.09 -3.19 -18.59
C ASP A 289 -21.87 -3.67 -17.15
N ALA A 290 -20.63 -4.00 -16.79
CA ALA A 290 -20.28 -4.46 -15.44
C ALA A 290 -20.40 -3.32 -14.42
N VAL A 291 -19.91 -2.12 -14.75
CA VAL A 291 -20.09 -0.93 -13.90
C VAL A 291 -21.58 -0.61 -13.72
N GLN A 292 -22.37 -0.72 -14.79
CA GLN A 292 -23.82 -0.55 -14.72
C GLN A 292 -24.48 -1.60 -13.82
N ALA A 293 -24.01 -2.86 -13.87
CA ALA A 293 -24.51 -3.92 -13.00
C ALA A 293 -24.23 -3.63 -11.52
N ILE A 294 -23.00 -3.26 -11.18
CA ILE A 294 -22.63 -2.86 -9.81
C ILE A 294 -23.49 -1.68 -9.35
N LYS A 295 -23.64 -0.64 -10.19
CA LYS A 295 -24.46 0.54 -9.89
C LYS A 295 -25.90 0.15 -9.56
N ARG A 296 -26.52 -0.76 -10.33
CA ARG A 296 -27.89 -1.24 -10.05
C ARG A 296 -28.02 -1.83 -8.65
N HIS A 297 -27.02 -2.59 -8.20
CA HIS A 297 -27.02 -3.12 -6.83
C HIS A 297 -26.80 -2.02 -5.79
N VAL A 298 -25.87 -1.09 -6.01
CA VAL A 298 -25.69 0.07 -5.10
C VAL A 298 -26.98 0.89 -4.97
N ASP A 299 -27.65 1.18 -6.09
CA ASP A 299 -28.92 1.89 -6.10
C ASP A 299 -30.02 1.11 -5.36
N SER A 300 -30.05 -0.22 -5.50
CA SER A 300 -30.98 -1.09 -4.76
C SER A 300 -30.78 -0.99 -3.25
N TYR A 301 -29.55 -0.99 -2.76
CA TYR A 301 -29.24 -0.83 -1.34
C TYR A 301 -29.64 0.54 -0.78
N VAL A 302 -29.39 1.62 -1.55
CA VAL A 302 -29.71 2.99 -1.14
C VAL A 302 -31.22 3.21 -1.03
N GLY A 303 -32.00 2.50 -1.84
CA GLY A 303 -33.47 2.56 -1.83
C GLY A 303 -34.14 1.80 -0.68
N ARG A 304 -33.37 1.09 0.17
CA ARG A 304 -33.92 0.29 1.27
C ARG A 304 -34.26 1.16 2.47
N GLU A 305 -35.53 1.19 2.84
CA GLU A 305 -35.99 1.66 4.14
C GLU A 305 -36.40 0.44 4.97
N THR A 306 -36.30 0.54 6.30
CA THR A 306 -36.77 -0.55 7.18
C THR A 306 -38.30 -0.65 7.06
N ASP A 307 -38.78 -1.43 6.11
CA ASP A 307 -40.20 -1.64 5.83
C ASP A 307 -40.54 -3.12 5.96
N SER A 308 -41.40 -3.42 6.95
CA SER A 308 -41.86 -4.77 7.25
C SER A 308 -42.64 -5.40 6.10
N ALA A 309 -43.11 -4.61 5.13
CA ALA A 309 -43.83 -5.11 3.95
C ALA A 309 -42.91 -5.66 2.84
N LYS A 310 -41.66 -5.18 2.74
CA LYS A 310 -40.71 -5.60 1.69
C LYS A 310 -39.72 -6.67 2.11
N ALA A 311 -39.68 -7.03 3.40
CA ALA A 311 -38.68 -7.94 3.98
C ALA A 311 -37.22 -7.52 3.75
N GLU A 312 -36.99 -6.26 3.37
CA GLU A 312 -35.68 -5.68 3.13
C GLU A 312 -35.27 -4.84 4.35
N GLU A 313 -34.03 -5.02 4.79
CA GLU A 313 -33.49 -4.34 5.96
C GLU A 313 -32.63 -3.15 5.55
N SER A 314 -32.61 -2.12 6.40
CA SER A 314 -31.84 -0.91 6.12
C SER A 314 -30.34 -1.16 6.21
N LEU A 315 -29.58 -0.32 5.49
CA LEU A 315 -28.12 -0.37 5.46
C LEU A 315 -27.46 -0.42 6.84
N PRO A 316 -27.84 0.40 7.84
CA PRO A 316 -27.25 0.30 9.18
C PRO A 316 -27.42 -1.08 9.83
N VAL A 317 -28.55 -1.75 9.60
CA VAL A 317 -28.83 -3.09 10.17
C VAL A 317 -27.96 -4.15 9.52
N ILE A 318 -27.85 -4.13 8.18
CA ILE A 318 -27.01 -5.07 7.43
C ILE A 318 -25.56 -4.94 7.87
N PHE A 319 -25.04 -3.71 7.89
CA PHE A 319 -23.65 -3.43 8.22
C PHE A 319 -23.31 -3.67 9.68
N ALA A 320 -24.25 -3.51 10.63
CA ALA A 320 -24.02 -3.78 12.04
C ALA A 320 -23.86 -5.28 12.38
N ARG A 321 -24.32 -6.20 11.53
CA ARG A 321 -24.38 -7.64 11.86
C ARG A 321 -23.04 -8.34 11.90
N ALA A 322 -22.14 -8.02 10.97
CA ALA A 322 -20.83 -8.66 10.95
C ALA A 322 -19.79 -7.94 11.81
N LEU A 323 -20.07 -6.69 12.26
CA LEU A 323 -19.13 -5.91 13.08
C LEU A 323 -18.63 -6.67 14.33
N PRO A 324 -19.47 -7.39 15.09
CA PRO A 324 -18.99 -8.12 16.27
C PRO A 324 -17.97 -9.22 15.95
N TYR A 325 -17.97 -9.73 14.71
CA TYR A 325 -17.12 -10.84 14.28
C TYR A 325 -15.85 -10.39 13.57
N LEU A 326 -15.66 -9.08 13.33
CA LEU A 326 -14.48 -8.54 12.65
C LEU A 326 -13.15 -9.02 13.26
N PRO A 327 -12.98 -9.12 14.60
CA PRO A 327 -11.75 -9.68 15.17
C PRO A 327 -11.52 -11.15 14.77
N THR A 328 -12.57 -11.97 14.81
CA THR A 328 -12.51 -13.40 14.43
C THR A 328 -12.24 -13.57 12.94
N ILE A 329 -12.84 -12.71 12.12
CA ILE A 329 -12.62 -12.64 10.67
C ILE A 329 -11.17 -12.26 10.38
N GLY A 330 -10.68 -11.17 10.99
CA GLY A 330 -9.30 -10.71 10.87
C GLY A 330 -8.29 -11.80 11.22
N HIS A 331 -8.48 -12.46 12.37
CA HIS A 331 -7.61 -13.55 12.79
C HIS A 331 -7.62 -14.73 11.80
N SER A 332 -8.80 -15.26 11.49
CA SER A 332 -8.95 -16.48 10.68
C SER A 332 -8.47 -16.31 9.24
N PHE A 333 -8.77 -15.16 8.64
CA PHE A 333 -8.40 -14.87 7.25
C PHE A 333 -6.90 -14.59 7.13
N LYS A 334 -6.33 -13.84 8.08
CA LYS A 334 -4.89 -13.55 8.14
C LYS A 334 -4.05 -14.80 8.37
N GLU A 335 -4.49 -15.71 9.24
CA GLU A 335 -3.80 -16.99 9.49
C GLU A 335 -3.61 -17.80 8.20
N ARG A 336 -4.54 -17.65 7.24
CA ARG A 336 -4.56 -18.41 5.99
C ARG A 336 -4.11 -17.63 4.77
N ASN A 337 -3.55 -16.44 4.96
CA ASN A 337 -3.14 -15.52 3.88
C ASN A 337 -4.28 -15.20 2.89
N VAL A 338 -5.53 -15.15 3.37
CA VAL A 338 -6.68 -14.68 2.59
C VAL A 338 -6.88 -13.19 2.88
N PRO A 339 -7.13 -12.33 1.88
CA PRO A 339 -7.40 -10.92 2.11
C PRO A 339 -8.57 -10.75 3.10
N VAL A 340 -8.31 -10.11 4.24
CA VAL A 340 -9.30 -9.94 5.32
C VAL A 340 -10.54 -9.22 4.81
N LEU A 341 -10.37 -8.27 3.88
CA LEU A 341 -11.48 -7.55 3.23
C LEU A 341 -12.52 -8.48 2.58
N ILE A 342 -12.10 -9.61 2.01
CA ILE A 342 -13.05 -10.61 1.48
C ILE A 342 -13.90 -11.16 2.62
N GLY A 343 -13.28 -11.50 3.74
CA GLY A 343 -13.99 -11.93 4.95
C GLY A 343 -14.87 -10.84 5.55
N VAL A 344 -14.59 -9.58 5.33
CA VAL A 344 -15.41 -8.49 5.86
C VAL A 344 -16.63 -8.23 4.99
N TYR A 345 -16.47 -8.22 3.66
CA TYR A 345 -17.56 -7.91 2.73
C TYR A 345 -18.49 -9.10 2.47
N LEU A 346 -17.95 -10.33 2.44
CA LEU A 346 -18.73 -11.51 2.11
C LEU A 346 -19.89 -11.74 3.09
N PRO A 347 -19.70 -11.65 4.42
CA PRO A 347 -20.81 -11.69 5.36
C PRO A 347 -21.84 -10.60 5.18
N MET A 348 -21.51 -9.46 4.58
CA MET A 348 -22.46 -8.37 4.34
C MET A 348 -23.34 -8.62 3.11
N VAL A 349 -22.80 -9.34 2.12
CA VAL A 349 -23.61 -9.91 1.02
C VAL A 349 -24.53 -11.00 1.58
N GLU A 350 -24.02 -11.82 2.48
CA GLU A 350 -24.76 -12.95 3.07
C GLU A 350 -25.67 -12.54 4.25
N SER A 351 -25.46 -11.39 4.89
CA SER A 351 -26.27 -10.92 6.02
C SER A 351 -27.59 -10.29 5.58
N GLU A 352 -27.86 -10.22 4.27
CA GLU A 352 -29.21 -10.06 3.74
C GLU A 352 -30.16 -11.16 4.22
N TYR A 353 -29.61 -12.29 4.67
CA TYR A 353 -30.34 -13.35 5.33
C TYR A 353 -30.16 -13.21 6.84
N ARG A 354 -31.24 -13.49 7.59
CA ARG A 354 -31.34 -13.31 9.05
C ARG A 354 -30.15 -13.95 9.80
N THR A 355 -29.85 -13.44 11.00
CA THR A 355 -28.74 -13.86 11.90
C THR A 355 -28.54 -15.37 12.02
N CYS A 356 -29.61 -16.14 11.89
CA CYS A 356 -29.59 -17.56 11.56
C CYS A 356 -30.89 -17.84 10.80
N TYR A 357 -30.78 -18.30 9.54
CA TYR A 357 -31.93 -18.67 8.72
C TYR A 357 -31.97 -20.20 8.56
N GLU A 358 -33.02 -20.84 9.07
CA GLU A 358 -33.23 -22.27 8.90
C GLU A 358 -34.17 -22.57 7.74
N ASN A 359 -33.79 -23.49 6.87
CA ASN A 359 -34.67 -24.06 5.85
C ASN A 359 -34.45 -25.58 5.72
N ALA A 360 -35.16 -26.21 4.78
CA ALA A 360 -35.05 -27.65 4.53
C ALA A 360 -33.61 -28.13 4.17
N SER A 361 -32.72 -27.22 3.78
CA SER A 361 -31.32 -27.49 3.46
C SER A 361 -30.36 -27.28 4.65
N GLY A 362 -30.80 -26.71 5.78
CA GLY A 362 -29.98 -26.47 6.99
C GLY A 362 -30.11 -25.05 7.55
N SER A 363 -29.33 -24.77 8.60
CA SER A 363 -29.24 -23.46 9.24
C SER A 363 -28.12 -22.64 8.58
N LYS A 364 -28.40 -21.37 8.27
CA LYS A 364 -27.50 -20.45 7.57
C LYS A 364 -27.20 -19.24 8.45
N GLY A 365 -26.00 -19.20 9.03
CA GLY A 365 -25.46 -18.04 9.75
C GLY A 365 -24.50 -17.21 8.90
N LEU A 366 -23.55 -16.54 9.56
CA LEU A 366 -22.42 -15.87 8.90
C LEU A 366 -21.67 -16.88 8.01
N TYR A 367 -21.35 -16.52 6.75
CA TYR A 367 -20.69 -17.39 5.76
C TYR A 367 -21.49 -18.64 5.35
N GLN A 368 -22.56 -18.47 4.58
CA GLN A 368 -23.61 -19.47 4.30
C GLN A 368 -23.21 -20.69 3.44
N PHE A 369 -22.40 -21.60 3.96
CA PHE A 369 -22.18 -22.88 3.29
C PHE A 369 -23.43 -23.76 3.25
N ILE A 370 -23.50 -24.65 2.26
CA ILE A 370 -24.37 -25.83 2.34
C ILE A 370 -23.73 -26.84 3.31
N PRO A 371 -24.50 -27.67 4.02
CA PRO A 371 -23.95 -28.57 5.04
C PRO A 371 -22.81 -29.49 4.58
N PRO A 372 -22.83 -30.07 3.36
CA PRO A 372 -21.71 -30.88 2.88
C PRO A 372 -20.40 -30.09 2.78
N THR A 373 -20.48 -28.83 2.33
CA THR A 373 -19.31 -27.95 2.27
C THR A 373 -18.84 -27.60 3.68
N ALA A 374 -19.74 -27.20 4.58
CA ALA A 374 -19.38 -26.88 5.97
C ALA A 374 -18.67 -28.07 6.66
N ALA A 375 -19.18 -29.29 6.48
CA ALA A 375 -18.59 -30.49 7.03
C ALA A 375 -17.17 -30.78 6.50
N GLN A 376 -16.90 -30.48 5.22
CA GLN A 376 -15.56 -30.62 4.64
C GLN A 376 -14.52 -29.73 5.34
N TYR A 377 -14.95 -28.58 5.86
CA TYR A 377 -14.10 -27.63 6.58
C TYR A 377 -14.29 -27.70 8.10
N GLY A 378 -14.86 -28.79 8.62
CA GLY A 378 -14.88 -29.11 10.04
C GLY A 378 -16.03 -28.51 10.85
N VAL A 379 -17.12 -28.05 10.21
CA VAL A 379 -18.30 -27.51 10.91
C VAL A 379 -19.49 -28.46 10.75
N ALA A 380 -20.06 -28.92 11.87
CA ALA A 380 -21.25 -29.76 11.83
C ALA A 380 -22.50 -28.96 11.43
N LYS A 381 -23.54 -29.63 10.92
CA LYS A 381 -24.76 -28.98 10.43
C LYS A 381 -25.43 -28.10 11.49
N GLU A 382 -25.42 -28.55 12.74
CA GLU A 382 -26.03 -27.88 13.88
C GLU A 382 -25.22 -26.67 14.35
N GLU A 383 -23.96 -26.56 13.91
CA GLU A 383 -23.01 -25.51 14.28
C GLU A 383 -22.92 -24.40 13.21
N MET A 384 -23.62 -24.53 12.09
CA MET A 384 -23.53 -23.60 10.96
C MET A 384 -24.08 -22.18 11.23
N CYS A 385 -24.75 -21.97 12.37
CA CYS A 385 -25.11 -20.63 12.84
C CYS A 385 -24.12 -20.03 13.83
N ASP A 386 -23.09 -20.78 14.22
CA ASP A 386 -21.98 -20.30 15.03
C ASP A 386 -20.94 -19.62 14.12
N ALA A 387 -20.99 -18.29 14.11
CA ALA A 387 -20.07 -17.47 13.32
C ALA A 387 -18.60 -17.71 13.70
N GLU A 388 -18.29 -18.07 14.95
CA GLU A 388 -16.91 -18.34 15.38
C GLU A 388 -16.36 -19.63 14.79
N LYS A 389 -17.24 -20.59 14.46
CA LYS A 389 -16.88 -21.83 13.77
C LYS A 389 -16.89 -21.68 12.25
N MET A 390 -17.87 -20.95 11.72
CA MET A 390 -18.00 -20.72 10.29
C MET A 390 -16.91 -19.82 9.72
N THR A 391 -16.39 -18.86 10.50
CA THR A 391 -15.37 -17.93 10.04
C THR A 391 -14.03 -18.61 9.68
N PRO A 392 -13.43 -19.47 10.53
CA PRO A 392 -12.27 -20.28 10.16
C PRO A 392 -12.52 -21.21 8.97
N ALA A 393 -13.71 -21.81 8.88
CA ALA A 393 -14.09 -22.67 7.77
C ALA A 393 -14.16 -21.89 6.45
N ALA A 394 -14.70 -20.68 6.48
CA ALA A 394 -14.76 -19.78 5.32
C ALA A 394 -13.37 -19.33 4.86
N ALA A 395 -12.50 -18.95 5.81
CA ALA A 395 -11.12 -18.62 5.52
C ALA A 395 -10.37 -19.81 4.88
N HIS A 396 -10.58 -21.03 5.39
CA HIS A 396 -10.01 -22.25 4.82
C HIS A 396 -10.49 -22.51 3.40
N TYR A 397 -11.81 -22.43 3.18
CA TYR A 397 -12.39 -22.60 1.85
C TYR A 397 -11.80 -21.61 0.85
N LEU A 398 -11.72 -20.32 1.22
CA LEU A 398 -11.20 -19.28 0.32
C LEU A 398 -9.72 -19.46 0.02
N ALA A 399 -8.91 -19.88 1.01
CA ALA A 399 -7.50 -20.22 0.79
C ALA A 399 -7.35 -21.35 -0.23
N ASP A 400 -8.15 -22.42 -0.12
CA ASP A 400 -8.15 -23.52 -1.09
C ASP A 400 -8.56 -23.04 -2.49
N ARG A 401 -9.56 -22.16 -2.60
CA ARG A 401 -9.97 -21.58 -3.88
C ARG A 401 -8.91 -20.67 -4.49
N MET A 402 -8.21 -19.87 -3.67
CA MET A 402 -7.09 -19.04 -4.13
C MET A 402 -5.94 -19.91 -4.64
N ALA A 403 -5.60 -20.99 -3.93
CA ALA A 403 -4.58 -21.94 -4.38
C ALA A 403 -4.96 -22.62 -5.70
N GLU A 404 -6.25 -22.85 -5.95
CA GLU A 404 -6.77 -23.52 -7.15
C GLU A 404 -6.92 -22.57 -8.36
N LEU A 405 -7.43 -21.36 -8.13
CA LEU A 405 -7.83 -20.43 -9.19
C LEU A 405 -6.80 -19.32 -9.44
N GLY A 406 -5.97 -19.00 -8.45
CA GLY A 406 -5.03 -17.88 -8.42
C GLY A 406 -5.35 -16.89 -7.29
N ASP A 407 -4.33 -16.16 -6.85
CA ASP A 407 -4.38 -15.15 -5.79
C ASP A 407 -4.30 -13.70 -6.33
N ASP A 408 -4.16 -13.52 -7.64
CA ASP A 408 -4.24 -12.21 -8.27
C ASP A 408 -5.68 -11.67 -8.29
N SER A 409 -5.85 -10.36 -8.38
CA SER A 409 -7.16 -9.67 -8.37
C SER A 409 -8.13 -10.10 -9.46
N GLN A 410 -7.67 -10.60 -10.62
CA GLN A 410 -8.57 -11.16 -11.63
C GLN A 410 -9.11 -12.51 -11.14
N SER A 411 -8.23 -13.35 -10.61
CA SER A 411 -8.55 -14.66 -10.04
C SER A 411 -9.41 -14.55 -8.77
N LEU A 412 -9.26 -13.48 -7.98
CA LEU A 412 -10.09 -13.26 -6.78
C LEU A 412 -11.58 -13.06 -7.09
N THR A 413 -11.91 -12.45 -8.23
CA THR A 413 -13.31 -12.38 -8.66
C THR A 413 -13.90 -13.76 -8.97
N LEU A 414 -13.07 -14.71 -9.42
CA LEU A 414 -13.45 -16.11 -9.63
C LEU A 414 -13.53 -16.87 -8.31
N VAL A 415 -12.67 -16.55 -7.35
CA VAL A 415 -12.74 -17.07 -5.96
C VAL A 415 -14.06 -16.65 -5.32
N ILE A 416 -14.43 -15.36 -5.39
CA ILE A 416 -15.72 -14.85 -4.89
C ILE A 416 -16.89 -15.52 -5.61
N LEU A 417 -16.82 -15.67 -6.94
CA LEU A 417 -17.85 -16.39 -7.70
C LEU A 417 -17.99 -17.86 -7.26
N SER A 418 -16.86 -18.53 -7.00
CA SER A 418 -16.84 -19.94 -6.59
C SER A 418 -17.47 -20.16 -5.22
N TYR A 419 -17.47 -19.13 -4.37
CA TYR A 419 -18.10 -19.19 -3.06
C TYR A 419 -19.62 -19.46 -3.17
N ASN A 420 -20.31 -18.79 -4.09
CA ASN A 420 -21.75 -19.00 -4.32
C ASN A 420 -22.06 -20.23 -5.19
N THR A 421 -21.24 -20.48 -6.22
CA THR A 421 -21.57 -21.45 -7.29
C THR A 421 -20.81 -22.77 -7.22
N GLY A 422 -19.77 -22.86 -6.40
CA GLY A 422 -18.87 -24.00 -6.29
C GLY A 422 -17.70 -23.98 -7.29
N ALA A 423 -16.54 -24.45 -6.83
CA ALA A 423 -15.29 -24.45 -7.61
C ALA A 423 -15.37 -25.25 -8.92
N GLU A 424 -16.02 -26.42 -8.89
CA GLU A 424 -16.14 -27.29 -10.05
C GLU A 424 -16.96 -26.64 -11.18
N TRP A 425 -18.02 -25.93 -10.80
CA TRP A 425 -18.84 -25.19 -11.77
C TRP A 425 -18.06 -24.05 -12.42
N VAL A 426 -17.29 -23.29 -11.63
CA VAL A 426 -16.40 -22.23 -12.16
C VAL A 426 -15.36 -22.82 -13.12
N ARG A 427 -14.73 -23.95 -12.75
CA ARG A 427 -13.78 -24.68 -13.63
C ARG A 427 -14.42 -25.11 -14.95
N ASN A 428 -15.63 -25.66 -14.90
CA ASN A 428 -16.35 -26.11 -16.09
C ASN A 428 -16.66 -24.93 -17.02
N THR A 429 -17.09 -23.80 -16.45
CA THR A 429 -17.43 -22.60 -17.21
C THR A 429 -16.20 -21.95 -17.85
N LEU A 430 -15.07 -21.90 -17.14
CA LEU A 430 -13.80 -21.42 -17.69
C LEU A 430 -13.27 -22.31 -18.82
N ARG A 431 -13.45 -23.64 -18.72
CA ARG A 431 -13.10 -24.57 -19.81
C ARG A 431 -13.92 -24.29 -21.07
N ASN A 432 -15.22 -24.05 -20.93
CA ASN A 432 -16.09 -23.71 -22.05
C ASN A 432 -15.68 -22.38 -22.72
N LEU A 433 -15.28 -21.37 -21.95
CA LEU A 433 -14.81 -20.09 -22.47
C LEU A 433 -13.47 -20.19 -23.19
N ARG A 434 -12.52 -20.98 -22.69
CA ARG A 434 -11.24 -21.21 -23.40
C ARG A 434 -11.45 -21.88 -24.75
N ALA A 435 -12.39 -22.82 -24.85
CA ALA A 435 -12.75 -23.44 -26.12
C ALA A 435 -13.32 -22.41 -27.14
N SER A 436 -13.83 -21.27 -26.66
CA SER A 436 -14.32 -20.17 -27.50
C SER A 436 -13.27 -19.10 -27.87
N GLY A 437 -11.99 -19.28 -27.48
CA GLY A 437 -10.87 -18.43 -27.92
C GLY A 437 -10.57 -17.20 -27.06
N ASN A 438 -11.17 -17.07 -25.87
CA ASN A 438 -10.92 -15.94 -24.95
C ASN A 438 -10.05 -16.40 -23.77
N TYR A 439 -8.90 -15.73 -23.54
CA TYR A 439 -7.86 -16.22 -22.62
C TYR A 439 -7.81 -15.49 -21.27
N ASP A 440 -8.52 -14.38 -21.11
CA ASP A 440 -8.53 -13.63 -19.86
C ASP A 440 -9.37 -14.39 -18.80
N ARG A 441 -8.75 -14.65 -17.65
CA ARG A 441 -9.31 -15.46 -16.56
C ARG A 441 -9.85 -14.54 -15.47
N SER A 442 -10.95 -13.87 -15.75
CA SER A 442 -11.65 -13.04 -14.77
C SER A 442 -13.15 -13.26 -14.83
N PHE A 443 -13.85 -12.98 -13.72
CA PHE A 443 -15.31 -12.91 -13.73
C PHE A 443 -15.82 -11.92 -14.78
N TRP A 444 -15.16 -10.76 -14.92
CA TRP A 444 -15.58 -9.73 -15.86
C TRP A 444 -15.52 -10.19 -17.32
N THR A 445 -14.57 -11.07 -17.66
CA THR A 445 -14.53 -11.72 -18.97
C THR A 445 -15.71 -12.66 -19.18
N MET A 446 -16.09 -13.44 -18.14
CA MET A 446 -17.29 -14.29 -18.16
C MET A 446 -18.56 -13.45 -18.30
N PHE A 447 -18.66 -12.36 -17.52
CA PHE A 447 -19.78 -11.44 -17.52
C PHE A 447 -19.97 -10.74 -18.88
N ALA A 448 -18.87 -10.31 -19.51
CA ALA A 448 -18.90 -9.71 -20.84
C ALA A 448 -19.34 -10.70 -21.94
N ASN A 449 -19.18 -12.01 -21.70
CA ASN A 449 -19.57 -13.08 -22.62
C ASN A 449 -20.79 -13.87 -22.12
N ARG A 450 -21.56 -13.33 -21.17
CA ARG A 450 -22.67 -14.02 -20.48
C ARG A 450 -23.73 -14.59 -21.43
N ASP A 451 -23.94 -13.98 -22.59
CA ASP A 451 -24.90 -14.46 -23.60
C ASP A 451 -24.44 -15.75 -24.30
N LYS A 452 -23.13 -16.03 -24.27
CA LYS A 452 -22.53 -17.28 -24.75
C LYS A 452 -22.48 -18.35 -23.66
N LEU A 453 -22.83 -18.01 -22.42
CA LEU A 453 -22.86 -18.89 -21.27
C LEU A 453 -24.29 -19.41 -21.02
N GLY A 454 -24.40 -20.62 -20.46
CA GLY A 454 -25.68 -21.28 -20.23
C GLY A 454 -26.62 -20.50 -19.29
N ASP A 455 -27.90 -20.84 -19.31
CA ASP A 455 -28.95 -20.18 -18.51
C ASP A 455 -28.67 -20.14 -16.99
N THR A 456 -27.89 -21.10 -16.48
CA THR A 456 -27.47 -21.13 -15.07
C THR A 456 -26.56 -19.95 -14.72
N PHE A 457 -25.57 -19.61 -15.57
CA PHE A 457 -24.69 -18.46 -15.33
C PHE A 457 -25.51 -17.16 -15.29
N ARG A 458 -26.42 -16.99 -16.25
CA ARG A 458 -27.26 -15.79 -16.40
C ARG A 458 -28.30 -15.61 -15.30
N ARG A 459 -28.63 -16.65 -14.53
CA ARG A 459 -29.64 -16.57 -13.46
C ARG A 459 -29.07 -16.56 -12.05
N GLU A 460 -27.95 -17.24 -11.83
CA GLU A 460 -27.45 -17.49 -10.45
C GLU A 460 -26.11 -16.81 -10.18
N ALA A 461 -25.29 -16.60 -11.20
CA ALA A 461 -23.89 -16.24 -11.05
C ALA A 461 -23.59 -14.79 -11.44
N VAL A 462 -24.42 -14.23 -12.34
CA VAL A 462 -24.22 -12.92 -12.96
C VAL A 462 -24.32 -11.77 -11.95
N ASP A 463 -25.09 -11.94 -10.88
CA ASP A 463 -25.39 -10.87 -9.91
C ASP A 463 -24.53 -10.93 -8.64
N TYR A 464 -23.96 -12.10 -8.30
CA TYR A 464 -23.25 -12.29 -7.03
C TYR A 464 -22.01 -11.40 -6.89
N VAL A 465 -21.12 -11.42 -7.89
CA VAL A 465 -19.90 -10.59 -7.87
C VAL A 465 -20.23 -9.09 -7.95
N PRO A 466 -21.14 -8.61 -8.82
CA PRO A 466 -21.60 -7.22 -8.77
C PRO A 466 -22.18 -6.80 -7.41
N THR A 467 -22.91 -7.69 -6.73
CA THR A 467 -23.47 -7.44 -5.39
C THR A 467 -22.37 -7.31 -4.34
N PHE A 468 -21.37 -8.19 -4.39
CA PHE A 468 -20.17 -8.09 -3.55
C PHE A 468 -19.47 -6.74 -3.70
N PHE A 469 -19.26 -6.28 -4.94
CA PHE A 469 -18.68 -4.97 -5.20
C PHE A 469 -19.57 -3.84 -4.70
N ALA A 470 -20.90 -3.93 -4.84
CA ALA A 470 -21.81 -2.91 -4.33
C ALA A 470 -21.71 -2.76 -2.80
N VAL A 471 -21.69 -3.88 -2.08
CA VAL A 471 -21.52 -3.92 -0.62
C VAL A 471 -20.16 -3.35 -0.22
N ALA A 472 -19.08 -3.73 -0.91
CA ALA A 472 -17.76 -3.18 -0.66
C ALA A 472 -17.71 -1.66 -0.91
N ILE A 473 -18.34 -1.15 -1.98
CA ILE A 473 -18.43 0.30 -2.27
C ILE A 473 -19.11 1.04 -1.11
N ILE A 474 -20.21 0.48 -0.58
CA ILE A 474 -20.94 1.09 0.53
C ILE A 474 -20.11 1.05 1.81
N GLY A 475 -19.50 -0.10 2.11
CA GLY A 475 -18.66 -0.31 3.29
C GLY A 475 -17.42 0.57 3.34
N GLU A 476 -16.85 0.89 2.18
CA GLU A 476 -15.67 1.74 2.07
C GLU A 476 -15.99 3.24 1.99
N ASN A 477 -17.25 3.60 1.83
CA ASN A 477 -17.70 4.99 1.70
C ASN A 477 -18.90 5.32 2.61
N PRO A 478 -18.90 4.93 3.90
CA PRO A 478 -20.09 4.97 4.76
C PRO A 478 -20.71 6.37 4.84
N ALA A 479 -19.90 7.42 4.94
CA ALA A 479 -20.38 8.80 5.00
C ALA A 479 -21.15 9.21 3.73
N VAL A 480 -20.72 8.75 2.55
CA VAL A 480 -21.38 9.06 1.26
C VAL A 480 -22.79 8.44 1.21
N PHE A 481 -22.98 7.33 1.94
CA PHE A 481 -24.26 6.62 2.08
C PHE A 481 -25.02 7.01 3.35
N GLY A 482 -24.56 8.01 4.11
CA GLY A 482 -25.21 8.48 5.34
C GLY A 482 -25.09 7.53 6.54
N LEU A 483 -24.11 6.64 6.52
CA LEU A 483 -23.80 5.74 7.64
C LEU A 483 -22.80 6.41 8.60
N SER A 484 -23.09 6.34 9.89
CA SER A 484 -22.21 6.86 10.96
C SER A 484 -21.24 5.78 11.44
N MET A 485 -20.35 5.35 10.55
CA MET A 485 -19.31 4.36 10.84
C MET A 485 -18.04 4.66 10.05
N GLN A 486 -16.91 4.11 10.48
CA GLN A 486 -15.66 4.14 9.71
C GLN A 486 -15.75 3.17 8.51
N PRO A 487 -14.93 3.36 7.46
CA PRO A 487 -14.79 2.38 6.40
C PRO A 487 -14.56 0.97 6.97
N LEU A 488 -15.20 -0.04 6.38
CA LEU A 488 -15.09 -1.41 6.89
C LEU A 488 -13.65 -1.94 6.88
N SER A 489 -12.86 -1.54 5.89
CA SER A 489 -11.43 -1.84 5.83
C SER A 489 -10.65 -1.37 7.06
N SER A 490 -11.03 -0.25 7.67
CA SER A 490 -10.40 0.27 8.90
C SER A 490 -10.98 -0.35 10.18
N LEU A 491 -11.82 -1.37 10.07
CA LEU A 491 -12.29 -2.16 11.22
C LEU A 491 -11.77 -3.59 11.15
N ALA A 492 -11.03 -3.91 10.08
CA ALA A 492 -10.49 -5.22 9.75
C ALA A 492 -9.00 -5.37 10.12
N GLU A 493 -8.35 -4.26 10.45
CA GLU A 493 -6.99 -4.15 10.97
C GLU A 493 -6.98 -4.26 12.50
#